data_AF-A0A527ZE42-F1
#
_entry.id   AF-A0A527ZE42-F1
#
_cell.length_a   1.000
_cell.length_b   1.000
_cell.length_c   1.000
_cell.angle_alpha   90.00
_cell.angle_beta   90.00
_cell.angle_gamma   90.00
#
_symmetry.space_group_name_H-M   'P 1'
#
loop_
_entity.id
_entity.type
_entity.pdbx_description
1 polymer ?
#
loop_
_entity_poly.entity_id
_entity_poly.type
_entity_poly.pdbx_seq_one_letter_code
_entity_poly.pdbx_strand_id
1 'polypeptide(L)'
;MPARPHSPGACPPGACPLDHLVLPTASLDVARARLVSLGFVVAPTGIHPFGTENCCVFLEDGTYLEPLAVGNAQAAAKAVGDGNVFVARDRAYRDSCGNEGFSALVLGTQNADADHARYVEAGLSAGDMLSFSRAFTDAAGNSDTASFKLAFASGTGATD
;
A
#
# COMPACT_ATOMS: atom_id res chain seq x y z
N MET A 1 -10.15 15.71 -40.84
CA MET A 1 -8.83 15.42 -40.26
C MET A 1 -9.07 14.89 -38.85
N PRO A 2 -8.87 13.60 -38.56
CA PRO A 2 -9.05 13.09 -37.20
C PRO A 2 -7.90 13.57 -36.30
N ALA A 3 -8.25 13.92 -35.06
CA ALA A 3 -7.32 14.39 -34.03
C ALA A 3 -6.24 13.35 -33.72
N ARG A 4 -5.00 13.80 -33.54
CA ARG A 4 -3.85 12.95 -33.18
C ARG A 4 -4.05 12.38 -31.77
N PRO A 5 -3.60 11.14 -31.50
CA PRO A 5 -3.54 10.62 -30.14
C PRO A 5 -2.62 11.51 -29.29
N HIS A 6 -3.10 11.90 -28.12
CA HIS A 6 -2.31 12.59 -27.11
C HIS A 6 -1.21 11.62 -26.64
N SER A 7 0.03 11.84 -27.04
CA SER A 7 1.17 11.27 -26.33
C SER A 7 1.24 11.94 -24.97
N PRO A 8 1.25 11.22 -23.84
CA PRO A 8 1.55 11.83 -22.56
C PRO A 8 3.01 12.31 -22.62
N GLY A 9 3.20 13.62 -22.54
CA GLY A 9 4.53 14.20 -22.38
C GLY A 9 5.15 13.68 -21.08
N ALA A 10 6.46 13.45 -21.09
CA ALA A 10 7.19 13.02 -19.90
C ALA A 10 6.95 13.99 -18.74
N CYS A 11 6.59 13.44 -17.57
CA CYS A 11 6.43 14.22 -16.35
C CYS A 11 7.80 14.77 -15.90
N PRO A 12 7.91 16.04 -15.49
CA PRO A 12 9.16 16.59 -14.99
C PRO A 12 9.61 15.86 -13.70
N PRO A 13 10.92 15.89 -13.34
CA PRO A 13 11.36 15.42 -12.04
C PRO A 13 10.79 16.35 -10.95
N GLY A 14 9.67 15.95 -10.33
CA GLY A 14 8.98 16.72 -9.31
C GLY A 14 7.55 16.24 -9.07
N ALA A 15 7.29 15.83 -7.82
CA ALA A 15 6.05 15.28 -7.25
C ALA A 15 5.62 13.90 -7.77
N CYS A 16 5.96 12.86 -7.01
CA CYS A 16 5.26 11.57 -7.09
C CYS A 16 3.80 11.78 -6.67
N PRO A 17 2.79 11.41 -7.50
CA PRO A 17 1.39 11.55 -7.13
C PRO A 17 1.08 10.68 -5.89
N LEU A 18 0.05 11.08 -5.13
CA LEU A 18 -0.50 10.19 -4.11
C LEU A 18 -1.04 8.94 -4.80
N ASP A 19 -0.73 7.76 -4.26
CA ASP A 19 -1.30 6.48 -4.69
C ASP A 19 -2.40 6.07 -3.72
N HIS A 20 -2.05 5.87 -2.44
CA HIS A 20 -3.02 5.50 -1.42
C HIS A 20 -2.57 5.80 0.00
N LEU A 21 -3.52 5.62 0.92
CA LEU A 21 -3.30 5.66 2.36
C LEU A 21 -3.45 4.26 2.96
N VAL A 22 -2.48 3.84 3.77
CA VAL A 22 -2.52 2.57 4.51
C VAL A 22 -3.12 2.83 5.89
N LEU A 23 -4.23 2.16 6.18
CA LEU A 23 -5.05 2.37 7.36
C LEU A 23 -5.11 1.08 8.18
N PRO A 24 -4.17 0.83 9.11
CA PRO A 24 -4.27 -0.29 10.03
C PRO A 24 -5.64 -0.32 10.69
N THR A 25 -6.24 -1.50 10.72
CA THR A 25 -7.47 -1.77 11.45
C THR A 25 -7.37 -3.11 12.17
N ALA A 26 -8.11 -3.25 13.26
CA ALA A 26 -8.21 -4.49 14.01
C ALA A 26 -9.15 -5.49 13.32
N SER A 27 -10.08 -5.03 12.49
CA SER A 27 -11.06 -5.88 11.79
C SER A 27 -11.50 -5.26 10.47
N LEU A 28 -11.26 -5.98 9.36
CA LEU A 28 -11.75 -5.57 8.05
C LEU A 28 -13.27 -5.53 7.99
N ASP A 29 -13.98 -6.42 8.70
CA ASP A 29 -15.45 -6.42 8.71
C ASP A 29 -16.00 -5.13 9.32
N VAL A 30 -15.40 -4.67 10.42
CA VAL A 30 -15.79 -3.40 11.06
C VAL A 30 -15.43 -2.22 10.18
N ALA A 31 -14.21 -2.19 9.60
CA ALA A 31 -13.79 -1.13 8.68
C ALA A 31 -14.72 -1.04 7.46
N ARG A 32 -15.02 -2.19 6.84
CA ARG A 32 -15.96 -2.31 5.72
C ARG A 32 -17.34 -1.81 6.08
N ALA A 33 -17.91 -2.26 7.20
CA ALA A 33 -19.24 -1.83 7.63
C ALA A 33 -19.32 -0.31 7.82
N ARG A 34 -18.30 0.29 8.42
CA ARG A 34 -18.21 1.75 8.60
C ARG A 34 -18.10 2.48 7.26
N LEU A 35 -17.21 2.05 6.37
CA LEU A 35 -17.03 2.68 5.06
C LEU A 35 -18.29 2.57 4.19
N VAL A 36 -18.96 1.42 4.20
CA VAL A 36 -20.26 1.24 3.53
C VAL A 36 -21.32 2.17 4.13
N SER A 37 -21.37 2.33 5.46
CA SER A 37 -22.31 3.26 6.11
C SER A 37 -22.07 4.73 5.75
N LEU A 38 -20.84 5.08 5.35
CA LEU A 38 -20.46 6.40 4.83
C LEU A 38 -20.76 6.55 3.33
N GLY A 39 -21.26 5.49 2.66
CA GLY A 39 -21.62 5.51 1.24
C GLY A 39 -20.50 5.07 0.30
N PHE A 40 -19.38 4.56 0.79
CA PHE A 40 -18.32 4.03 -0.06
C PHE A 40 -18.65 2.64 -0.59
N VAL A 41 -18.23 2.37 -1.83
CA VAL A 41 -18.15 1.02 -2.37
C VAL A 41 -16.81 0.42 -1.94
N VAL A 42 -16.87 -0.67 -1.18
CA VAL A 42 -15.67 -1.34 -0.65
C VAL A 42 -15.40 -2.62 -1.46
N ALA A 43 -14.20 -2.72 -2.01
CA ALA A 43 -13.77 -3.86 -2.82
C ALA A 43 -13.74 -5.18 -2.02
N PRO A 44 -13.80 -6.35 -2.68
CA PRO A 44 -13.58 -7.64 -2.02
C PRO A 44 -12.27 -7.69 -1.24
N THR A 45 -12.18 -8.62 -0.27
CA THR A 45 -10.97 -8.77 0.54
C THR A 45 -9.79 -9.21 -0.32
N GLY A 46 -8.71 -8.43 -0.29
CA GLY A 46 -7.43 -8.80 -0.91
C GLY A 46 -6.52 -9.48 0.10
N ILE A 47 -5.92 -10.60 -0.27
CA ILE A 47 -4.99 -11.34 0.58
C ILE A 47 -3.57 -11.11 0.11
N HIS A 48 -2.70 -10.65 1.02
CA HIS A 48 -1.28 -10.54 0.75
C HIS A 48 -0.55 -11.86 1.03
N PRO A 49 0.48 -12.21 0.23
CA PRO A 49 1.22 -13.47 0.41
C PRO A 49 2.03 -13.52 1.71
N PHE A 50 2.10 -12.40 2.45
CA PHE A 50 2.82 -12.23 3.71
C PHE A 50 1.90 -12.05 4.93
N GLY A 51 0.63 -12.45 4.83
CA GLY A 51 -0.24 -12.63 6.00
C GLY A 51 -1.08 -11.43 6.42
N THR A 52 -1.02 -10.31 5.70
CA THR A 52 -2.00 -9.23 5.84
C THR A 52 -3.11 -9.34 4.80
N GLU A 53 -4.21 -8.64 5.03
CA GLU A 53 -5.35 -8.55 4.13
C GLU A 53 -5.92 -7.13 4.13
N ASN A 54 -6.60 -6.75 3.04
CA ASN A 54 -7.18 -5.42 2.90
C ASN A 54 -8.61 -5.42 2.36
N CYS A 55 -9.32 -4.30 2.54
CA CYS A 55 -10.58 -4.03 1.86
C CYS A 55 -10.61 -2.60 1.30
N CYS A 56 -10.12 -2.43 0.07
CA CYS A 56 -9.87 -1.10 -0.49
C CYS A 56 -11.15 -0.33 -0.83
N VAL A 57 -11.06 1.00 -0.78
CA VAL A 57 -12.01 1.95 -1.40
C VAL A 57 -11.27 2.72 -2.47
N PHE A 58 -11.67 2.54 -3.73
CA PHE A 58 -11.08 3.23 -4.88
C PHE A 58 -11.86 4.52 -5.18
N LEU A 59 -11.14 5.62 -5.38
CA LEU A 59 -11.70 6.93 -5.70
C LEU A 59 -11.61 7.19 -7.22
N GLU A 60 -12.36 8.19 -7.68
CA GLU A 60 -12.51 8.50 -9.11
C GLU A 60 -11.18 8.90 -9.79
N ASP A 61 -10.27 9.52 -9.03
CA ASP A 61 -8.95 9.94 -9.52
C ASP A 61 -7.89 8.81 -9.52
N GLY A 62 -8.29 7.59 -9.14
CA GLY A 62 -7.42 6.42 -9.07
C GLY A 62 -6.71 6.26 -7.73
N THR A 63 -6.80 7.22 -6.81
CA THR A 63 -6.28 7.04 -5.45
C THR A 63 -7.18 6.11 -4.65
N TYR A 64 -6.66 5.52 -3.57
CA TYR A 64 -7.47 4.64 -2.72
C TYR A 64 -7.14 4.69 -1.24
N LEU A 65 -8.09 4.21 -0.44
CA LEU A 65 -7.91 3.91 0.96
C LEU A 65 -7.69 2.41 1.11
N GLU A 66 -6.67 2.01 1.87
CA GLU A 66 -6.36 0.62 2.18
C GLU A 66 -6.52 0.35 3.68
N PRO A 67 -7.74 0.05 4.17
CA PRO A 67 -7.91 -0.65 5.43
C PRO A 67 -7.12 -1.96 5.42
N LEU A 68 -6.21 -2.13 6.37
CA LEU A 68 -5.25 -3.23 6.43
C LEU A 68 -5.35 -3.96 7.77
N ALA A 69 -5.61 -5.26 7.74
CA ALA A 69 -5.61 -6.12 8.92
C ALA A 69 -4.58 -7.25 8.78
N VAL A 70 -4.24 -7.88 9.91
CA VAL A 70 -3.43 -9.10 9.94
C VAL A 70 -4.36 -10.31 9.83
N GLY A 71 -4.48 -10.90 8.63
CA GLY A 71 -5.31 -12.07 8.38
C GLY A 71 -4.67 -13.40 8.79
N ASN A 72 -3.34 -13.47 8.79
CA ASN A 72 -2.57 -14.63 9.25
C ASN A 72 -1.34 -14.18 10.04
N ALA A 73 -1.45 -14.17 11.37
CA ALA A 73 -0.40 -13.72 12.28
C ALA A 73 0.89 -14.54 12.18
N GLN A 74 0.81 -15.85 11.91
CA GLN A 74 1.99 -16.70 11.77
C GLN A 74 2.75 -16.37 10.48
N ALA A 75 2.03 -16.20 9.37
CA ALA A 75 2.63 -15.80 8.09
C ALA A 75 3.25 -14.40 8.18
N ALA A 76 2.55 -13.45 8.83
CA ALA A 76 3.08 -12.11 9.09
C ALA A 76 4.35 -12.16 9.95
N ALA A 77 4.34 -12.89 11.06
CA ALA A 77 5.51 -13.03 11.93
C ALA A 77 6.70 -13.68 11.20
N LYS A 78 6.45 -14.70 10.37
CA LYS A 78 7.48 -15.29 9.51
C LYS A 78 8.03 -14.28 8.51
N ALA A 79 7.15 -13.54 7.81
CA ALA A 79 7.58 -12.55 6.83
C ALA A 79 8.40 -11.43 7.47
N VAL A 80 8.07 -10.99 8.70
CA VAL A 80 8.93 -10.08 9.48
C VAL A 80 10.32 -10.70 9.71
N GLY A 81 10.38 -11.96 10.14
CA GLY A 81 11.64 -12.67 10.35
C GLY A 81 12.47 -12.88 9.08
N ASP A 82 11.81 -12.97 7.92
CA ASP A 82 12.43 -13.09 6.60
C ASP A 82 12.81 -11.72 5.99
N GLY A 83 12.63 -10.61 6.72
CA GLY A 83 13.04 -9.27 6.29
C GLY A 83 12.00 -8.48 5.48
N ASN A 84 10.73 -8.89 5.47
CA ASN A 84 9.69 -8.13 4.77
C ASN A 84 9.41 -6.79 5.49
N VAL A 85 9.87 -5.71 4.87
CA VAL A 85 9.80 -4.34 5.44
C VAL A 85 8.36 -3.88 5.67
N PHE A 86 7.43 -4.22 4.78
CA PHE A 86 6.03 -3.77 4.90
C PHE A 86 5.37 -4.27 6.18
N VAL A 87 5.43 -5.59 6.44
CA VAL A 87 4.84 -6.17 7.66
C VAL A 87 5.65 -5.87 8.92
N ALA A 88 6.97 -5.64 8.79
CA ALA A 88 7.79 -5.21 9.92
C ALA A 88 7.38 -3.82 10.41
N ARG A 89 7.12 -2.89 9.48
CA ARG A 89 6.64 -1.54 9.80
C ARG A 89 5.19 -1.52 10.27
N ASP A 90 4.30 -2.32 9.66
CA ASP A 90 2.92 -2.47 10.16
C ASP A 90 2.91 -2.97 11.62
N ARG A 91 3.75 -3.97 11.94
CA ARG A 91 3.92 -4.44 13.32
C ARG A 91 4.45 -3.34 14.25
N ALA A 92 5.50 -2.61 13.84
CA ALA A 92 6.06 -1.54 14.66
C ALA A 92 5.04 -0.46 14.98
N TYR A 93 4.27 0.00 13.97
CA TYR A 93 3.17 0.94 14.16
C TYR A 93 2.13 0.39 15.15
N ARG A 94 1.71 -0.88 15.00
CA ARG A 94 0.70 -1.46 15.90
C ARG A 94 1.19 -1.60 17.33
N ASP A 95 2.47 -1.92 17.52
CA ASP A 95 3.10 -2.04 18.83
C ASP A 95 3.18 -0.67 19.54
N SER A 96 3.33 0.45 18.81
CA SER A 96 3.43 1.80 19.40
C SER A 96 2.08 2.55 19.47
N CYS A 97 1.27 2.46 18.41
CA CYS A 97 0.07 3.26 18.20
C CYS A 97 -1.24 2.48 18.38
N GLY A 98 -1.17 1.14 18.44
CA GLY A 98 -2.33 0.26 18.49
C GLY A 98 -2.85 -0.16 17.11
N ASN A 99 -3.96 -0.89 17.11
CA ASN A 99 -4.43 -1.63 15.93
C ASN A 99 -5.21 -0.79 14.89
N GLU A 100 -5.47 0.48 15.16
CA GLU A 100 -6.27 1.36 14.29
C GLU A 100 -5.47 2.63 13.95
N GLY A 101 -5.62 3.15 12.73
CA GLY A 101 -5.17 4.51 12.40
C GLY A 101 -4.60 4.65 10.99
N PHE A 102 -3.46 5.33 10.86
CA PHE A 102 -2.84 5.70 9.59
C PHE A 102 -1.32 5.54 9.69
N SER A 103 -0.80 4.45 9.12
CA SER A 103 0.61 4.06 9.28
C SER A 103 1.51 4.49 8.12
N ALA A 104 0.95 4.69 6.93
CA ALA A 104 1.73 5.08 5.76
C ALA A 104 0.90 5.81 4.71
N LEU A 105 1.55 6.73 4.00
CA LEU A 105 1.11 7.21 2.69
C LEU A 105 2.02 6.61 1.62
N VAL A 106 1.44 6.29 0.47
CA VAL A 106 2.16 5.72 -0.65
C VAL A 106 2.11 6.69 -1.82
N LEU A 107 3.26 6.86 -2.47
CA LEU A 107 3.39 7.72 -3.64
C LEU A 107 3.63 6.86 -4.88
N GLY A 108 2.93 7.18 -5.96
CA GLY A 108 3.07 6.51 -7.25
C GLY A 108 4.40 6.87 -7.90
N THR A 109 5.05 5.90 -8.52
CA THR A 109 6.32 6.09 -9.24
C THR A 109 6.39 5.21 -10.47
N GLN A 110 7.11 5.67 -11.49
CA GLN A 110 7.44 4.86 -12.66
C GLN A 110 8.74 4.07 -12.45
N ASN A 111 9.51 4.34 -11.38
CA ASN A 111 10.80 3.71 -11.16
C ASN A 111 11.16 3.63 -9.65
N ALA A 112 10.64 2.58 -9.01
CA ALA A 112 10.91 2.31 -7.59
C ALA A 112 12.40 2.05 -7.29
N ASP A 113 13.20 1.54 -8.25
CA ASP A 113 14.64 1.34 -8.05
C ASP A 113 15.38 2.67 -7.93
N ALA A 114 15.03 3.65 -8.78
CA ALA A 114 15.58 5.00 -8.70
C ALA A 114 15.19 5.70 -7.39
N ASP A 115 13.95 5.50 -6.93
CA ASP A 115 13.50 6.02 -5.64
C ASP A 115 14.26 5.39 -4.47
N HIS A 116 14.45 4.06 -4.48
CA HIS A 116 15.23 3.38 -3.45
C HIS A 116 16.68 3.88 -3.41
N ALA A 117 17.35 4.00 -4.58
CA ALA A 117 18.70 4.53 -4.65
C ALA A 117 18.79 5.96 -4.07
N ARG A 118 17.82 6.81 -4.39
CA ARG A 118 17.71 8.17 -3.84
C ARG A 118 17.46 8.17 -2.33
N TYR A 119 16.64 7.26 -1.81
CA TYR A 119 16.41 7.11 -0.36
C TYR A 119 17.68 6.65 0.37
N VAL A 120 18.45 5.74 -0.23
CA VAL A 120 19.74 5.29 0.33
C VAL A 120 20.75 6.44 0.34
N GLU A 121 20.90 7.15 -0.78
CA GLU A 121 21.82 8.30 -0.88
C GLU A 121 21.48 9.42 0.12
N ALA A 122 20.18 9.66 0.33
CA ALA A 122 19.70 10.66 1.29
C ALA A 122 19.70 10.19 2.75
N GLY A 123 20.05 8.93 3.04
CA GLY A 123 19.98 8.36 4.39
C GLY A 123 18.55 8.21 4.95
N LEU A 124 17.56 8.12 4.05
CA LEU A 124 16.12 8.00 4.36
C LEU A 124 15.58 6.59 4.16
N SER A 125 16.34 5.68 3.56
CA SER A 125 15.89 4.31 3.29
C SER A 125 15.47 3.60 4.57
N ALA A 126 14.27 3.01 4.55
CA ALA A 126 13.71 2.28 5.67
C ALA A 126 13.89 0.75 5.56
N GLY A 127 14.71 0.28 4.62
CA GLY A 127 15.03 -1.13 4.44
C GLY A 127 15.01 -1.57 2.98
N ASP A 128 15.05 -2.88 2.78
CA ASP A 128 15.06 -3.51 1.46
C ASP A 128 13.76 -3.26 0.68
N MET A 129 13.87 -3.25 -0.65
CA MET A 129 12.71 -3.18 -1.53
C MET A 129 11.85 -4.44 -1.41
N LEU A 130 10.54 -4.30 -1.61
CA LEU A 130 9.59 -5.42 -1.61
C LEU A 130 8.93 -5.55 -2.98
N SER A 131 8.97 -6.75 -3.57
CA SER A 131 8.20 -7.08 -4.78
C SER A 131 7.25 -8.24 -4.49
N PHE A 132 6.00 -8.14 -4.92
CA PHE A 132 5.03 -9.23 -4.78
C PHE A 132 3.92 -9.12 -5.81
N SER A 133 3.21 -10.22 -6.01
CA SER A 133 1.99 -10.26 -6.80
C SER A 133 0.88 -10.94 -6.01
N ARG A 134 -0.37 -10.54 -6.26
CA ARG A 134 -1.55 -11.19 -5.68
C ARG A 134 -2.69 -11.22 -6.68
N ALA A 135 -3.58 -12.18 -6.49
CA ALA A 135 -4.86 -12.17 -7.16
C ALA A 135 -5.64 -10.90 -6.75
N PHE A 136 -6.32 -10.32 -7.73
CA PHE A 136 -7.22 -9.20 -7.59
C PHE A 136 -8.55 -9.58 -8.21
N THR A 137 -9.65 -9.33 -7.51
CA THR A 137 -11.00 -9.54 -8.04
C THR A 137 -11.74 -8.22 -8.05
N ASP A 138 -12.27 -7.84 -9.21
CA ASP A 138 -13.07 -6.63 -9.36
C ASP A 138 -14.50 -6.81 -8.82
N ALA A 139 -15.27 -5.71 -8.78
CA ALA A 139 -16.66 -5.74 -8.32
C ALA A 139 -17.61 -6.57 -9.22
N ALA A 140 -17.20 -6.89 -10.45
CA ALA A 140 -17.93 -7.75 -11.37
C ALA A 140 -17.55 -9.24 -11.22
N GLY A 141 -16.59 -9.57 -10.35
CA GLY A 141 -16.13 -10.93 -10.10
C GLY A 141 -15.03 -11.41 -11.06
N ASN A 142 -14.48 -10.54 -11.91
CA ASN A 142 -13.36 -10.90 -12.77
C ASN A 142 -12.07 -10.96 -11.95
N SER A 143 -11.25 -11.97 -12.18
CA SER A 143 -9.96 -12.14 -11.50
C SER A 143 -8.79 -11.81 -12.42
N ASP A 144 -7.83 -11.03 -11.91
CA ASP A 144 -6.55 -10.73 -12.55
C ASP A 144 -5.41 -10.84 -11.51
N THR A 145 -4.15 -10.63 -11.92
CA THR A 145 -2.98 -10.58 -11.05
C THR A 145 -2.42 -9.16 -11.00
N ALA A 146 -2.46 -8.56 -9.81
CA ALA A 146 -1.79 -7.29 -9.55
C ALA A 146 -0.35 -7.55 -9.07
N SER A 147 0.61 -6.76 -9.56
CA SER A 147 2.03 -6.85 -9.18
C SER A 147 2.54 -5.51 -8.68
N PHE A 148 3.33 -5.55 -7.62
CA PHE A 148 3.78 -4.38 -6.86
C PHE A 148 5.28 -4.43 -6.65
N LYS A 149 5.92 -3.25 -6.65
CA LYS A 149 7.32 -3.06 -6.29
C LYS A 149 7.44 -1.79 -5.46
N LEU A 150 7.93 -1.94 -4.23
CA LEU A 150 7.92 -0.88 -3.21
C LEU A 150 9.35 -0.55 -2.77
N ALA A 151 9.61 0.75 -2.63
CA ALA A 151 10.77 1.29 -1.94
C ALA A 151 10.29 2.02 -0.69
N PHE A 152 10.99 1.87 0.43
CA PHE A 152 10.56 2.40 1.72
C PHE A 152 11.46 3.55 2.16
N ALA A 153 10.84 4.61 2.69
CA ALA A 153 11.53 5.71 3.33
C ALA A 153 10.89 6.02 4.70
N SER A 154 11.70 6.42 5.67
CA SER A 154 11.24 6.90 6.97
C SER A 154 12.13 8.05 7.46
N GLY A 155 11.55 9.00 8.20
CA GLY A 155 12.30 10.13 8.74
C GLY A 155 13.37 9.70 9.74
N THR A 156 14.53 10.36 9.72
CA THR A 156 15.57 10.17 10.74
C THR A 156 15.07 10.72 12.08
N GLY A 157 15.03 9.86 13.11
CA GLY A 157 14.51 10.21 14.43
C GLY A 157 13.00 10.10 14.59
N ALA A 158 12.28 9.58 13.59
CA ALA A 158 10.91 9.11 13.79
C ALA A 158 10.96 7.84 14.65
N THR A 159 10.79 8.01 15.95
CA THR A 159 10.29 6.94 16.81
C THR A 159 8.80 6.85 16.55
N ASP A 160 8.34 5.72 16.02
CA ASP A 160 6.91 5.38 16.00
C ASP A 160 6.33 5.40 17.43
#